data_AF-A0A534XHP8-F1
#
_entry.id   AF-A0A534XHP8-F1
#
_cell.length_a   1.000
_cell.length_b   1.000
_cell.length_c   1.000
_cell.angle_alpha   90.00
_cell.angle_beta   90.00
_cell.angle_gamma   90.00
#
_symmetry.space_group_name_H-M   'P 1'
#
loop_
_entity.id
_entity.type
_entity.pdbx_description
1 polymer ?
#
loop_
_entity_poly.entity_id
_entity_poly.type
_entity_poly.pdbx_seq_one_letter_code
_entity_poly.pdbx_strand_id
1 'polypeptide(L)'
;MMVLYIVVAVAAAALALNAMSRRRTDDLRQTGFYPPPGQGSDADVERLVALGRKIDAIKLYREIHGSDLKTAKDVVDRMAAKPGAGRTP
;
A
#
# COMPACT_ATOMS: atom_id res chain seq x y z
N MET A 1 27.82 25.91 -9.84
CA MET A 1 27.15 25.40 -11.06
C MET A 1 26.95 23.88 -11.03
N MET A 2 27.99 23.06 -10.79
CA MET A 2 27.86 21.59 -10.68
C MET A 2 26.94 21.10 -9.54
N VAL A 3 26.96 21.76 -8.38
CA VAL A 3 26.10 21.41 -7.23
C VAL A 3 24.61 21.59 -7.55
N LEU A 4 24.25 22.58 -8.36
CA LEU A 4 22.86 22.82 -8.78
C LEU A 4 22.33 21.68 -9.66
N TYR A 5 23.18 21.12 -10.53
CA TYR A 5 22.82 19.96 -11.36
C TYR A 5 22.59 18.70 -10.54
N ILE A 6 23.39 18.45 -9.50
CA ILE A 6 23.21 17.30 -8.61
C ILE A 6 21.87 17.39 -7.89
N VAL A 7 21.52 18.59 -7.39
CA VAL A 7 20.22 18.81 -6.71
C VAL A 7 19.05 18.62 -7.68
N VAL A 8 19.15 19.16 -8.91
CA VAL A 8 18.11 19.00 -9.94
C VAL A 8 18.00 17.55 -10.40
N ALA A 9 19.10 16.83 -10.57
CA ALA A 9 19.12 15.43 -10.99
C ALA A 9 18.52 14.51 -9.91
N VAL A 10 18.84 14.74 -8.63
CA VAL A 10 18.26 14.00 -7.50
C VAL A 10 16.77 14.31 -7.38
N ALA A 11 16.36 15.57 -7.55
CA ALA A 11 14.94 15.94 -7.53
C ALA A 11 14.17 15.30 -8.69
N ALA A 12 14.72 15.31 -9.91
CA ALA A 12 14.12 14.69 -11.08
C ALA A 12 14.02 13.17 -10.95
N ALA A 13 15.06 12.52 -10.42
CA ALA A 13 15.06 11.09 -10.12
C ALA A 13 14.00 10.75 -9.06
N ALA A 14 13.91 11.54 -7.98
CA ALA A 14 12.88 11.36 -6.96
C ALA A 14 11.46 11.55 -7.53
N LEU A 15 11.25 12.54 -8.41
CA LEU A 15 10.00 12.76 -9.13
C LEU A 15 9.65 11.59 -10.06
N ALA A 16 10.63 11.04 -10.79
CA ALA A 16 10.45 9.89 -11.67
C ALA A 16 10.14 8.60 -10.91
N LEU A 17 10.85 8.35 -9.80
CA LEU A 17 10.59 7.21 -8.89
C LEU A 17 9.20 7.31 -8.24
N ASN A 18 8.73 8.54 -7.94
CA ASN A 18 7.39 8.78 -7.38
C ASN A 18 6.28 8.65 -8.44
N ALA A 19 6.53 9.05 -9.70
CA ALA A 19 5.56 8.93 -10.80
C ALA A 19 5.38 7.48 -11.28
N MET A 20 6.42 6.65 -11.20
CA MET A 20 6.36 5.25 -11.62
C MET A 20 5.64 4.34 -10.61
N SER A 21 5.41 4.83 -9.38
CA SER A 21 4.64 4.13 -8.34
C SER A 21 3.12 4.28 -8.48
N ARG A 22 2.64 5.17 -9.37
CA ARG A 22 1.19 5.38 -9.58
C ARG A 22 0.57 4.45 -10.63
N ARG A 23 1.35 3.80 -11.49
CA ARG A 23 0.82 2.97 -12.60
C ARG A 23 0.37 1.55 -12.19
N ARG A 24 0.44 1.17 -10.90
CA ARG A 24 0.08 -0.18 -10.40
C ARG A 24 -1.13 -0.23 -9.46
N THR A 25 -1.90 0.86 -9.37
CA THR A 25 -3.17 0.83 -8.63
C THR A 25 -4.31 0.23 -9.45
N ASP A 26 -4.23 0.25 -10.78
CA ASP A 26 -5.31 -0.22 -11.66
C ASP A 26 -5.39 -1.75 -11.82
N ASP A 27 -4.26 -2.47 -11.73
CA ASP A 27 -4.22 -3.94 -11.81
C ASP A 27 -4.93 -4.66 -10.63
N LEU A 28 -5.18 -3.94 -9.53
CA LEU A 28 -5.79 -4.51 -8.32
C LEU A 28 -7.28 -4.83 -8.47
N ARG A 29 -8.00 -4.03 -9.24
CA ARG A 29 -9.41 -4.30 -9.54
C ARG A 29 -9.57 -5.50 -10.44
N GLN A 30 -8.62 -5.71 -11.36
CA GLN A 30 -8.68 -6.81 -12.33
C GLN A 30 -8.35 -8.18 -11.72
N THR A 31 -7.63 -8.22 -10.59
CA THR A 31 -7.22 -9.47 -9.93
C THR A 31 -8.14 -9.89 -8.77
N GLY A 32 -9.18 -9.11 -8.46
CA GLY A 32 -10.17 -9.43 -7.41
C GLY A 32 -9.63 -9.30 -5.97
N PHE A 33 -8.55 -8.53 -5.77
CA PHE A 33 -7.92 -8.34 -4.45
C PHE A 33 -8.38 -7.06 -3.72
N TYR A 34 -9.04 -6.13 -4.41
CA TYR A 34 -9.68 -4.98 -3.77
C TYR A 34 -11.21 -5.14 -3.84
N PRO A 35 -11.89 -5.37 -2.71
CA PRO A 35 -13.33 -5.53 -2.71
C PRO A 35 -14.03 -4.21 -3.09
N PRO A 36 -15.24 -4.28 -3.67
CA PRO A 36 -16.02 -3.08 -3.96
C PRO A 36 -16.27 -2.28 -2.68
N PRO A 37 -16.32 -0.94 -2.77
CA PRO A 37 -16.49 -0.07 -1.61
C PRO A 37 -17.75 -0.46 -0.84
N GLY A 38 -17.62 -0.63 0.48
CA GLY A 38 -18.69 -1.08 1.37
C GLY A 38 -18.83 -2.60 1.55
N GLN A 39 -18.04 -3.41 0.85
CA GLN A 39 -17.99 -4.89 1.01
C GLN A 39 -16.63 -5.39 1.51
N GLY A 40 -15.72 -4.48 1.88
CA GLY A 40 -14.42 -4.84 2.40
C GLY A 40 -14.50 -5.51 3.76
N SER A 41 -13.72 -6.57 3.95
CA SER A 41 -13.57 -7.26 5.24
C SER A 41 -12.14 -7.18 5.75
N ASP A 42 -11.94 -7.44 7.04
CA ASP A 42 -10.58 -7.53 7.62
C ASP A 42 -9.73 -8.63 6.95
N ALA A 43 -10.37 -9.68 6.42
CA ALA A 43 -9.69 -10.74 5.65
C ALA A 43 -9.07 -10.20 4.35
N ASP A 44 -9.72 -9.23 3.70
CA ASP A 44 -9.18 -8.57 2.50
C ASP A 44 -7.98 -7.67 2.86
N VAL A 45 -8.03 -7.02 4.02
CA VAL A 45 -6.92 -6.23 4.57
C VAL A 45 -5.72 -7.15 4.83
N GLU A 46 -5.92 -8.29 5.48
CA GLU A 46 -4.87 -9.29 5.72
C GLU A 46 -4.30 -9.86 4.42
N ARG A 47 -5.13 -10.11 3.41
CA ARG A 47 -4.68 -10.57 2.09
C ARG A 47 -3.81 -9.52 1.40
N LEU A 48 -4.20 -8.24 1.46
CA LEU A 48 -3.39 -7.13 0.93
C LEU A 48 -2.06 -6.98 1.68
N VAL A 49 -2.06 -7.18 3.00
CA VAL A 49 -0.85 -7.22 3.84
C VAL A 49 0.08 -8.35 3.40
N ALA A 50 -0.44 -9.57 3.22
CA ALA A 50 0.33 -10.74 2.83
C ALA A 50 0.98 -10.60 1.45
N LEU A 51 0.36 -9.85 0.55
CA LEU A 51 0.90 -9.52 -0.79
C LEU A 51 1.92 -8.38 -0.78
N GLY A 52 2.26 -7.83 0.41
CA GLY A 52 3.12 -6.65 0.53
C GLY A 52 2.46 -5.35 0.09
N ARG A 53 1.15 -5.34 -0.16
CA ARG A 53 0.37 -4.19 -0.65
C ARG A 53 -0.16 -3.35 0.53
N LYS A 54 0.75 -2.94 1.41
CA LYS A 54 0.44 -2.22 2.67
C LYS A 54 -0.39 -0.96 2.48
N ILE A 55 -0.12 -0.18 1.43
CA ILE A 55 -0.83 1.09 1.18
C ILE A 55 -2.32 0.82 0.95
N ASP A 56 -2.66 -0.22 0.20
CA ASP A 56 -4.05 -0.53 -0.12
C ASP A 56 -4.75 -1.21 1.06
N ALA A 57 -4.03 -2.01 1.84
CA ALA A 57 -4.52 -2.51 3.13
C ALA A 57 -4.90 -1.36 4.08
N ILE A 58 -4.07 -0.30 4.16
CA ILE A 58 -4.35 0.88 4.98
C ILE A 58 -5.60 1.62 4.49
N LYS A 59 -5.74 1.80 3.17
CA LYS A 59 -6.94 2.44 2.61
C LYS A 59 -8.20 1.64 2.95
N LEU A 60 -8.16 0.33 2.72
CA LEU A 60 -9.27 -0.56 2.96
C LEU A 60 -9.66 -0.60 4.45
N TYR A 61 -8.67 -0.68 5.35
CA TYR A 61 -8.93 -0.65 6.79
C TYR A 61 -9.59 0.66 7.24
N ARG A 62 -9.23 1.79 6.62
CA ARG A 62 -9.87 3.08 6.89
C ARG A 62 -11.28 3.16 6.31
N GLU A 63 -11.53 2.56 5.16
CA GLU A 63 -12.87 2.49 4.57
C GLU A 63 -13.81 1.61 5.40
N ILE A 64 -13.31 0.51 6.00
CA ILE A 64 -14.09 -0.40 6.83
C ILE A 64 -14.36 0.20 8.22
N HIS A 65 -13.31 0.71 8.88
CA HIS A 65 -13.37 1.10 10.30
C HIS A 65 -13.49 2.62 10.52
N GLY A 66 -13.42 3.44 9.48
CA GLY A 66 -13.43 4.90 9.60
C GLY A 66 -12.23 5.46 10.37
N SER A 67 -11.14 4.70 10.47
CA SER A 67 -10.01 5.00 11.35
C SER A 67 -9.06 6.06 10.79
N ASP A 68 -8.35 6.74 11.70
CA ASP A 68 -7.30 7.69 11.34
C ASP A 68 -6.13 6.99 10.63
N LEU A 69 -5.43 7.73 9.78
CA LEU A 69 -4.31 7.20 8.99
C LEU A 69 -3.21 6.57 9.86
N LYS A 70 -2.94 7.17 11.04
CA LYS A 70 -1.96 6.66 11.99
C LYS A 70 -2.37 5.30 12.55
N THR A 71 -3.62 5.19 13.00
CA THR A 71 -4.19 3.95 13.57
C THR A 71 -4.22 2.84 12.52
N ALA A 72 -4.70 3.16 11.31
CA ALA A 72 -4.76 2.19 10.22
C ALA A 72 -3.37 1.69 9.82
N LYS A 73 -2.38 2.59 9.73
CA LYS A 73 -0.98 2.20 9.47
C LYS A 73 -0.46 1.27 10.55
N ASP A 74 -0.65 1.61 11.82
CA ASP A 74 -0.13 0.84 12.94
C ASP A 74 -0.74 -0.58 13.00
N VAL A 75 -2.05 -0.70 12.74
CA VAL A 75 -2.72 -2.01 12.66
C VAL A 75 -2.19 -2.83 11.48
N VAL A 76 -2.09 -2.24 10.30
CA VAL A 76 -1.56 -2.91 9.10
C VAL A 76 -0.09 -3.31 9.28
N ASP A 77 0.74 -2.48 9.91
CA ASP A 77 2.13 -2.81 10.20
C ASP A 77 2.22 -3.94 11.24
N ARG A 78 1.34 -3.97 12.24
CA ARG A 78 1.22 -5.11 13.18
C ARG A 78 0.77 -6.40 12.50
N MET A 79 -0.17 -6.32 11.54
CA MET A 79 -0.58 -7.44 10.71
C MET A 79 0.59 -7.94 9.83
N ALA A 80 1.36 -7.01 9.25
CA ALA A 80 2.53 -7.33 8.44
C ALA A 80 3.67 -7.94 9.25
N ALA A 81 3.80 -7.58 10.53
CA ALA A 81 4.75 -8.13 11.48
C ALA A 81 4.37 -9.52 12.02
N LYS A 82 3.12 -9.97 11.77
CA LYS A 82 2.67 -11.35 11.98
C LYS A 82 2.58 -12.15 10.66
N PRO A 83 3.62 -12.25 9.82
CA PRO A 83 3.54 -13.06 8.61
C PRO A 83 3.74 -14.54 9.00
N GLY A 84 2.69 -15.20 9.49
CA GLY A 84 2.88 -16.53 10.07
C GLY A 84 1.63 -17.23 10.57
N ALA A 85 0.62 -17.41 9.71
CA ALA A 85 -0.36 -18.47 9.86
C ALA A 85 -0.90 -18.89 8.48
N GLY A 86 -0.09 -19.61 7.70
CA GLY A 86 -0.56 -20.40 6.57
C GLY A 86 -0.35 -19.80 5.18
N ARG A 87 0.90 -19.90 4.67
CA ARG A 87 1.16 -20.41 3.31
C ARG A 87 2.66 -20.55 3.04
N THR A 88 3.11 -21.79 3.10
CA THR A 88 4.07 -22.41 2.18
C THR A 88 3.66 -23.88 2.06
N PRO A 89 3.96 -24.57 0.95
CA PRO A 89 4.25 -24.12 -0.42
C PRO A 89 3.02 -24.09 -1.34
#